data_AF-A0A7S2CHA1-F1
#
_entry.id   AF-A0A7S2CHA1-F1
#
_cell.length_a   1.000
_cell.length_b   1.000
_cell.length_c   1.000
_cell.angle_alpha   90.00
_cell.angle_beta   90.00
_cell.angle_gamma   90.00
#
_symmetry.space_group_name_H-M   'P 1'
#
loop_
_entity.id
_entity.type
_entity.pdbx_description
1 polymer ?
#
loop_
_entity_poly.entity_id
_entity_poly.type
_entity_poly.pdbx_seq_one_letter_code
_entity_poly.pdbx_strand_id
1 'polypeptide(L)'
;EPEPQQPVGEQSGLDIIKGMMKNMGFPVDNDTLRTGWFGLGMDSLDLVRMRNRVSGILGYELSTTLCLDHPNVASLANFLTQERRLQNQLAGDPSPGGATTRSWLKMAEKEIANVIEKLHKFYSLPQYASRLDEIRRQGGGRDIVRQKIEAVRNQVEGPLFVANKILAASPGTSDIKKARQDLEEWMDKHGNDHPRLRLRWNDVAELVSF
;
A
#
# COMPACT_ATOMS: atom_id res chain seq x y z
N GLU A 1 34.93 5.64 -25.28
CA GLU A 1 34.69 4.93 -24.02
C GLU A 1 33.18 4.86 -23.83
N PRO A 2 32.53 3.69 -23.96
CA PRO A 2 31.10 3.60 -23.69
C PRO A 2 30.89 3.59 -22.18
N GLU A 3 30.08 4.54 -21.68
CA GLU A 3 29.64 4.63 -20.29
C GLU A 3 29.13 3.27 -19.76
N PRO A 4 29.41 2.91 -18.50
CA PRO A 4 28.88 1.69 -17.90
C PRO A 4 27.36 1.78 -17.83
N GLN A 5 26.71 1.07 -18.74
CA GLN A 5 25.26 0.86 -18.78
C GLN A 5 24.84 0.20 -17.47
N GLN A 6 24.20 0.98 -16.59
CA GLN A 6 23.57 0.45 -15.38
C GLN A 6 22.50 -0.57 -15.78
N PRO A 7 22.40 -1.72 -15.09
CA PRO A 7 21.50 -2.79 -15.48
C PRO A 7 20.05 -2.31 -15.47
N VAL A 8 19.36 -2.49 -16.59
CA VAL A 8 17.92 -2.26 -16.73
C VAL A 8 17.18 -3.34 -15.93
N GLY A 9 16.94 -3.06 -14.64
CA GLY A 9 16.20 -3.92 -13.72
C GLY A 9 15.97 -3.18 -12.41
N GLU A 10 14.70 -2.94 -12.05
CA GLU A 10 14.25 -2.09 -10.93
C GLU A 10 14.68 -0.62 -11.03
N GLN A 11 13.87 0.20 -11.71
CA GLN A 11 13.93 1.66 -11.53
C GLN A 11 13.80 1.97 -10.03
N SER A 12 14.90 2.44 -9.43
CA SER A 12 14.95 2.79 -8.01
C SER A 12 13.97 3.92 -7.76
N GLY A 13 13.38 4.00 -6.57
CA GLY A 13 12.52 5.12 -6.20
C GLY A 13 13.23 6.47 -6.43
N LEU A 14 14.57 6.50 -6.34
CA LEU A 14 15.36 7.68 -6.64
C LEU A 14 15.27 8.13 -8.09
N ASP A 15 15.35 7.21 -9.05
CA ASP A 15 15.29 7.53 -10.49
C ASP A 15 13.92 8.07 -10.88
N ILE A 16 12.87 7.49 -10.27
CA ILE A 16 11.49 7.93 -10.47
C ILE A 16 11.32 9.37 -9.96
N ILE A 17 11.76 9.64 -8.73
CA ILE A 17 11.64 10.96 -8.12
C ILE A 17 12.49 11.99 -8.89
N LYS A 18 13.72 11.66 -9.30
CA LYS A 18 14.55 12.51 -10.17
C LYS A 18 13.86 12.81 -11.50
N GLY A 19 13.24 11.81 -12.13
CA GLY A 19 12.46 11.98 -13.35
C GLY A 19 11.24 12.89 -13.16
N MET A 20 10.52 12.75 -12.04
CA MET A 20 9.40 13.63 -11.70
C MET A 20 9.84 15.08 -11.52
N MET A 21 10.91 15.30 -10.76
CA MET A 21 11.48 16.61 -10.48
C MET A 21 11.91 17.29 -11.78
N LYS A 22 12.63 16.58 -12.65
CA LYS A 22 13.01 17.06 -13.98
C LYS A 22 11.79 17.45 -14.82
N ASN A 23 10.74 16.62 -14.83
CA ASN A 23 9.48 16.92 -15.53
C ASN A 23 8.68 18.07 -14.92
N MET A 24 8.98 18.47 -13.69
CA MET A 24 8.39 19.64 -13.02
C MET A 24 9.25 20.90 -13.18
N GLY A 25 10.42 20.80 -13.81
CA GLY A 25 11.35 21.93 -14.01
C GLY A 25 12.36 22.12 -12.89
N PHE A 26 12.47 21.15 -11.96
CA PHE A 26 13.44 21.17 -10.87
C PHE A 26 14.57 20.17 -11.17
N PRO A 27 15.71 20.61 -11.74
CA PRO A 27 16.86 19.72 -11.92
C PRO A 27 17.42 19.32 -10.54
N VAL A 28 17.72 18.03 -10.39
CA VAL A 28 18.25 17.46 -9.14
C VAL A 28 19.50 16.66 -9.44
N ASP A 29 20.57 16.98 -8.71
CA ASP A 29 21.87 16.34 -8.78
C ASP A 29 22.16 15.58 -7.48
N ASN A 30 23.26 14.82 -7.44
CA ASN A 30 23.58 14.00 -6.26
C ASN A 30 23.84 14.85 -5.00
N ASP A 31 24.40 16.05 -5.14
CA ASP A 31 24.60 16.98 -4.02
C ASP A 31 23.29 17.55 -3.47
N THR A 32 22.27 17.70 -4.31
CA THR A 32 21.01 18.34 -3.91
C THR A 32 19.98 17.35 -3.36
N LEU A 33 20.29 16.04 -3.36
CA LEU A 33 19.39 14.99 -2.88
C LEU A 33 18.93 15.14 -1.43
N ARG A 34 19.77 15.71 -0.59
CA ARG A 34 19.49 15.92 0.85
C ARG A 34 18.99 17.34 1.14
N THR A 35 18.96 18.20 0.11
CA THR A 35 18.45 19.56 0.23
C THR A 35 16.94 19.52 0.44
N GLY A 36 16.45 20.34 1.36
CA GLY A 36 15.02 20.45 1.62
C GLY A 36 14.26 20.95 0.39
N TRP A 37 13.00 20.55 0.21
CA TRP A 37 12.20 20.94 -0.95
C TRP A 37 12.20 22.44 -1.24
N PHE A 38 12.02 23.27 -0.21
CA PHE A 38 12.06 24.73 -0.34
C PHE A 38 13.45 25.25 -0.73
N GLY A 39 14.52 24.57 -0.32
CA GLY A 39 15.89 24.89 -0.74
C GLY A 39 16.16 24.55 -2.21
N LEU A 40 15.34 23.70 -2.83
CA LEU A 40 15.36 23.42 -4.27
C LEU A 40 14.50 24.41 -5.08
N GLY A 41 13.84 25.37 -4.41
CA GLY A 41 12.94 26.34 -5.03
C GLY A 41 11.51 25.83 -5.24
N MET A 42 11.13 24.68 -4.66
CA MET A 42 9.73 24.23 -4.68
C MET A 42 8.90 25.01 -3.68
N ASP A 43 7.64 25.27 -4.04
CA ASP A 43 6.65 25.84 -3.13
C ASP A 43 5.61 24.80 -2.66
N SER A 44 4.68 25.22 -1.80
CA SER A 44 3.63 24.35 -1.26
C SER A 44 2.73 23.70 -2.33
N LEU A 45 2.46 24.37 -3.44
CA LEU A 45 1.69 23.82 -4.56
C LEU A 45 2.49 22.75 -5.30
N ASP A 46 3.80 22.94 -5.45
CA ASP A 46 4.68 21.92 -6.04
C ASP A 46 4.76 20.67 -5.17
N LEU A 47 4.79 20.81 -3.84
CA LEU A 47 4.71 19.68 -2.92
C LEU A 47 3.40 18.89 -3.10
N VAL A 48 2.28 19.59 -3.28
CA VAL A 48 0.98 18.96 -3.55
C VAL A 48 0.99 18.22 -4.89
N ARG A 49 1.57 18.81 -5.95
CA ARG A 49 1.73 18.14 -7.26
C ARG A 49 2.63 16.91 -7.16
N MET A 50 3.72 17.00 -6.42
CA MET A 50 4.65 15.91 -6.20
C MET A 50 3.95 14.74 -5.51
N ARG A 51 3.24 15.02 -4.41
CA ARG A 51 2.39 14.04 -3.72
C ARG A 51 1.40 13.37 -4.66
N ASN A 52 0.69 14.14 -5.48
CA ASN A 52 -0.29 13.59 -6.44
C ASN A 52 0.35 12.66 -7.46
N ARG A 53 1.55 12.98 -7.95
CA ARG A 53 2.29 12.11 -8.87
C ARG A 53 2.74 10.82 -8.19
N VAL A 54 3.28 10.90 -6.98
CA VAL A 54 3.67 9.70 -6.21
C VAL A 54 2.45 8.84 -5.90
N SER A 55 1.33 9.46 -5.54
CA SER A 55 0.04 8.81 -5.34
C SER A 55 -0.43 8.07 -6.60
N GLY A 56 -0.27 8.67 -7.78
CA GLY A 56 -0.58 8.04 -9.06
C GLY A 56 0.29 6.82 -9.37
N ILE A 57 1.57 6.83 -9.00
CA ILE A 57 2.46 5.67 -9.18
C ILE A 57 2.09 4.54 -8.23
N LEU A 58 1.81 4.86 -6.97
CA LEU A 58 1.45 3.87 -5.96
C LEU A 58 0.01 3.37 -6.11
N GLY A 59 -0.82 4.07 -6.88
CA GLY A 59 -2.21 3.73 -7.16
C GLY A 59 -3.16 4.07 -6.02
N TYR A 60 -2.77 4.95 -5.09
CA TYR A 60 -3.58 5.29 -3.92
C TYR A 60 -3.26 6.65 -3.31
N GLU A 61 -4.20 7.24 -2.55
CA GLU A 61 -4.00 8.55 -1.90
C GLU A 61 -2.99 8.49 -0.74
N LEU A 62 -2.05 9.44 -0.77
CA LEU A 62 -1.00 9.64 0.23
C LEU A 62 -1.37 10.75 1.20
N SER A 63 -0.79 10.71 2.42
CA SER A 63 -1.02 11.74 3.43
C SER A 63 -0.65 13.14 2.89
N THR A 64 -1.39 14.16 3.32
CA THR A 64 -1.10 15.56 3.01
C THR A 64 0.22 16.01 3.61
N THR A 65 0.73 15.32 4.63
CA THR A 65 2.00 15.59 5.31
C THR A 65 3.19 14.88 4.68
N LEU A 66 3.01 14.03 3.65
CA LEU A 66 4.07 13.20 3.08
C LEU A 66 5.36 13.97 2.76
N CYS A 67 5.23 15.15 2.15
CA CYS A 67 6.38 15.99 1.80
C CYS A 67 7.05 16.65 3.01
N LEU A 68 6.36 16.76 4.15
CA LEU A 68 6.91 17.21 5.42
C LEU A 68 7.62 16.05 6.14
N ASP A 69 7.03 14.85 6.13
CA ASP A 69 7.62 13.63 6.69
C ASP A 69 8.88 13.19 5.93
N HIS A 70 8.91 13.49 4.63
CA HIS A 70 10.03 13.24 3.74
C HIS A 70 10.49 14.55 3.11
N PRO A 71 11.27 15.38 3.83
CA PRO A 71 11.53 16.78 3.47
C PRO A 71 12.53 16.97 2.32
N ASN A 72 13.06 15.89 1.75
CA ASN A 72 14.01 15.93 0.64
C ASN A 72 13.87 14.74 -0.32
N VAL A 73 14.49 14.86 -1.49
CA VAL A 73 14.47 13.86 -2.56
C VAL A 73 14.88 12.48 -2.08
N ALA A 74 15.98 12.38 -1.32
CA ALA A 74 16.49 11.10 -0.83
C ALA A 74 15.47 10.38 0.08
N SER A 75 14.84 11.11 1.01
CA SER A 75 13.86 10.54 1.94
C SER A 75 12.60 10.04 1.23
N LEU A 76 12.06 10.81 0.27
CA LEU A 76 10.87 10.43 -0.48
C LEU A 76 11.16 9.26 -1.44
N ALA A 77 12.35 9.23 -2.05
CA ALA A 77 12.80 8.11 -2.88
C ALA A 77 12.92 6.80 -2.09
N ASN A 78 13.42 6.87 -0.86
CA ASN A 78 13.51 5.72 0.03
C ASN A 78 12.11 5.21 0.42
N PHE A 79 11.20 6.13 0.78
CA PHE A 79 9.79 5.80 1.04
C PHE A 79 9.16 5.08 -0.16
N LEU A 80 9.30 5.64 -1.37
CA LEU A 80 8.75 5.04 -2.59
C LEU A 80 9.32 3.65 -2.87
N THR A 81 10.64 3.47 -2.67
CA THR A 81 11.29 2.16 -2.84
C THR A 81 10.73 1.13 -1.85
N GLN A 82 10.55 1.52 -0.59
CA GLN A 82 9.99 0.65 0.44
C GLN A 82 8.55 0.25 0.11
N GLU A 83 7.69 1.22 -0.23
CA GLU A 83 6.30 0.95 -0.59
C GLU A 83 6.18 0.02 -1.79
N ARG A 84 6.95 0.24 -2.86
CA ARG A 84 6.94 -0.66 -4.02
C ARG A 84 7.47 -2.06 -3.69
N ARG A 85 8.51 -2.16 -2.84
CA ARG A 85 9.03 -3.46 -2.40
C ARG A 85 7.99 -4.22 -1.57
N LEU A 86 7.19 -3.51 -0.77
CA LEU A 86 6.09 -4.10 0.00
C LEU A 86 4.96 -4.54 -0.92
N GLN A 87 4.59 -3.72 -1.90
CA GLN A 87 3.63 -4.11 -2.95
C GLN A 87 4.11 -5.33 -3.73
N ASN A 88 5.39 -5.43 -4.05
CA ASN A 88 5.95 -6.59 -4.75
C ASN A 88 5.96 -7.85 -3.86
N GLN A 89 6.25 -7.71 -2.56
CA GLN A 89 6.13 -8.80 -1.58
C GLN A 89 4.68 -9.24 -1.39
N LEU A 90 3.73 -8.29 -1.39
CA LEU A 90 2.30 -8.55 -1.37
C LEU A 90 1.85 -9.28 -2.63
N ALA A 91 2.40 -8.91 -3.79
CA ALA A 91 2.08 -9.44 -5.11
C ALA A 91 2.81 -10.75 -5.47
N GLY A 92 3.51 -11.39 -4.52
CA GLY A 92 4.46 -12.49 -4.73
C GLY A 92 4.23 -13.37 -5.98
N ASP A 93 5.28 -13.48 -6.80
CA ASP A 93 5.38 -14.18 -8.09
C ASP A 93 4.10 -14.18 -8.95
N PRO A 94 3.95 -13.23 -9.89
CA PRO A 94 2.83 -13.23 -10.81
C PRO A 94 3.01 -14.39 -11.79
N SER A 95 2.45 -15.56 -11.47
CA SER A 95 2.17 -16.57 -12.50
C SER A 95 1.19 -15.93 -13.51
N PRO A 96 1.60 -15.73 -14.78
CA PRO A 96 0.72 -15.15 -15.78
C PRO A 96 -0.25 -16.24 -16.25
N GLY A 97 -1.48 -16.22 -15.74
CA GLY A 97 -2.48 -17.20 -16.15
C GLY A 97 -3.85 -17.01 -15.52
N GLY A 98 -4.71 -16.27 -16.24
CA GLY A 98 -6.17 -16.49 -16.24
C GLY A 98 -6.97 -15.92 -15.07
N ALA A 99 -8.00 -15.14 -15.42
CA ALA A 99 -9.05 -14.70 -14.52
C ALA A 99 -9.81 -15.90 -13.92
N THR A 100 -9.38 -16.39 -12.76
CA THR A 100 -10.18 -17.31 -11.94
C THR A 100 -10.26 -16.76 -10.53
N THR A 101 -11.38 -16.13 -10.20
CA THR A 101 -11.77 -15.76 -8.84
C THR A 101 -12.01 -17.06 -8.05
N ARG A 102 -11.18 -17.38 -7.05
CA ARG A 102 -11.52 -18.43 -6.07
C ARG A 102 -12.49 -17.88 -5.05
N SER A 103 -13.58 -18.63 -4.81
CA SER A 103 -14.45 -18.40 -3.67
C SER A 103 -13.81 -18.97 -2.41
N TRP A 104 -13.88 -18.25 -1.30
CA TRP A 104 -13.43 -18.69 0.03
C TRP A 104 -14.02 -20.04 0.43
N LEU A 105 -15.26 -20.34 -0.02
CA LEU A 105 -15.95 -21.62 0.20
C LEU A 105 -15.24 -22.83 -0.44
N LYS A 106 -14.39 -22.60 -1.45
CA LYS A 106 -13.65 -23.65 -2.18
C LYS A 106 -12.17 -23.71 -1.77
N MET A 107 -11.74 -22.86 -0.84
CA MET A 107 -10.36 -22.84 -0.35
C MET A 107 -10.16 -23.85 0.78
N ALA A 108 -8.97 -24.42 0.87
CA ALA A 108 -8.62 -25.23 2.02
C ALA A 108 -8.46 -24.33 3.27
N GLU A 109 -8.82 -24.86 4.44
CA GLU A 109 -8.68 -24.16 5.72
C GLU A 109 -7.27 -23.57 5.93
N LYS A 110 -6.24 -24.34 5.57
CA LYS A 110 -4.83 -23.91 5.64
C LYS A 110 -4.52 -22.70 4.75
N GLU A 111 -5.20 -22.57 3.60
CA GLU A 111 -5.05 -21.41 2.72
C GLU A 111 -5.70 -20.16 3.33
N ILE A 112 -6.90 -20.31 3.90
CA ILE A 112 -7.63 -19.23 4.58
C ILE A 112 -6.82 -18.74 5.80
N ALA A 113 -6.28 -19.68 6.59
CA ALA A 113 -5.40 -19.39 7.72
C ALA A 113 -4.17 -18.58 7.30
N ASN A 114 -3.51 -18.96 6.21
CA ASN A 114 -2.36 -18.24 5.67
C ASN A 114 -2.72 -16.80 5.24
N VAL A 115 -3.89 -16.60 4.65
CA VAL A 115 -4.36 -15.26 4.26
C VAL A 115 -4.61 -14.39 5.50
N ILE A 116 -5.32 -14.90 6.50
CA ILE A 116 -5.59 -14.18 7.75
C ILE A 116 -4.28 -13.88 8.51
N GLU A 117 -3.35 -14.82 8.55
CA GLU A 117 -2.04 -14.60 9.18
C GLU A 117 -1.25 -13.51 8.46
N LYS A 118 -1.27 -13.48 7.13
CA LYS A 118 -0.63 -12.42 6.34
C LYS A 118 -1.31 -11.08 6.63
N LEU A 119 -2.63 -10.99 6.60
CA LEU A 119 -3.37 -9.76 6.96
C LEU A 119 -2.95 -9.25 8.34
N HIS A 120 -2.98 -10.12 9.34
CA HIS A 120 -2.55 -9.79 10.70
C HIS A 120 -1.12 -9.24 10.74
N LYS A 121 -0.17 -9.94 10.10
CA LYS A 121 1.23 -9.49 10.01
C LYS A 121 1.33 -8.12 9.35
N PHE A 122 0.62 -7.88 8.25
CA PHE A 122 0.64 -6.59 7.54
C PHE A 122 0.11 -5.46 8.42
N TYR A 123 -1.07 -5.62 9.02
CA TYR A 123 -1.65 -4.57 9.88
C TYR A 123 -0.87 -4.36 11.18
N SER A 124 -0.13 -5.37 11.65
CA SER A 124 0.74 -5.26 12.82
C SER A 124 2.05 -4.50 12.53
N LEU A 125 2.40 -4.24 11.25
CA LEU A 125 3.61 -3.48 10.95
C LEU A 125 3.45 -2.01 11.40
N PRO A 126 4.50 -1.40 11.99
CA PRO A 126 4.42 -0.05 12.57
C PRO A 126 3.89 1.00 11.59
N GLN A 127 4.28 0.92 10.32
CA GLN A 127 3.86 1.83 9.27
C GLN A 127 2.34 1.84 9.01
N TYR A 128 1.66 0.68 9.08
CA TYR A 128 0.22 0.61 8.87
C TYR A 128 -0.54 0.96 10.14
N ALA A 129 -0.06 0.48 11.28
CA ALA A 129 -0.62 0.84 12.59
C ALA A 129 -0.57 2.36 12.80
N SER A 130 0.59 3.01 12.59
CA SER A 130 0.73 4.45 12.69
C SER A 130 -0.12 5.21 11.67
N ARG A 131 -0.25 4.71 10.43
CA ARG A 131 -1.10 5.33 9.40
C ARG A 131 -2.58 5.27 9.76
N LEU A 132 -3.06 4.15 10.29
CA LEU A 132 -4.45 4.01 10.78
C LEU A 132 -4.70 4.90 12.00
N ASP A 133 -3.75 4.98 12.93
CA ASP A 133 -3.83 5.88 14.09
C ASP A 133 -3.85 7.35 13.67
N GLU A 134 -3.01 7.73 12.70
CA GLU A 134 -2.98 9.07 12.14
C GLU A 134 -4.30 9.45 11.48
N ILE A 135 -4.91 8.55 10.70
CA ILE A 135 -6.22 8.78 10.09
C ILE A 135 -7.29 9.05 11.17
N ARG A 136 -7.24 8.35 12.29
CA ARG A 136 -8.15 8.57 13.44
C ARG A 136 -7.86 9.90 14.12
N ARG A 137 -6.59 10.26 14.31
CA ARG A 137 -6.16 11.51 14.96
C ARG A 137 -6.44 12.76 14.13
N GLN A 138 -6.32 12.69 12.80
CA GLN A 138 -6.64 13.79 11.90
C GLN A 138 -8.11 14.24 12.04
N GLY A 139 -8.97 13.37 12.59
CA GLY A 139 -10.38 13.66 12.80
C GLY A 139 -11.13 13.90 11.48
N GLY A 140 -12.33 14.46 11.60
CA GLY A 140 -13.27 14.61 10.49
C GLY A 140 -14.58 13.89 10.79
N GLY A 141 -15.61 14.16 9.97
CA GLY A 141 -16.88 13.43 10.08
C GLY A 141 -16.64 11.92 10.00
N ARG A 142 -17.44 11.14 10.74
CA ARG A 142 -17.29 9.67 10.84
C ARG A 142 -17.15 8.98 9.48
N ASP A 143 -17.89 9.47 8.48
CA ASP A 143 -17.82 8.98 7.09
C ASP A 143 -16.46 9.21 6.42
N ILE A 144 -15.79 10.33 6.70
CA ILE A 144 -14.47 10.66 6.12
C ILE A 144 -13.41 9.72 6.70
N VAL A 145 -13.42 9.51 8.02
CA VAL A 145 -12.50 8.58 8.70
C VAL A 145 -12.72 7.17 8.17
N ARG A 146 -13.97 6.73 8.03
CA ARG A 146 -14.32 5.44 7.45
C ARG A 146 -13.82 5.28 6.02
N GLN A 147 -14.00 6.28 5.16
CA GLN A 147 -13.51 6.25 3.77
C GLN A 147 -11.98 6.14 3.70
N LYS A 148 -11.26 6.91 4.53
CA LYS A 148 -9.79 6.85 4.60
C LYS A 148 -9.28 5.49 5.09
N ILE A 149 -9.90 4.92 6.12
CA ILE A 149 -9.57 3.57 6.60
C ILE A 149 -9.88 2.53 5.50
N GLU A 150 -11.03 2.62 4.83
CA GLU A 150 -11.39 1.71 3.73
C GLU A 150 -10.38 1.80 2.57
N ALA A 151 -9.85 2.98 2.26
CA ALA A 151 -8.78 3.16 1.28
C ALA A 151 -7.48 2.44 1.70
N VAL A 152 -7.08 2.51 2.97
CA VAL A 152 -5.93 1.75 3.49
C VAL A 152 -6.20 0.25 3.43
N ARG A 153 -7.41 -0.19 3.77
CA ARG A 153 -7.77 -1.61 3.66
C ARG A 153 -7.66 -2.12 2.23
N ASN A 154 -8.16 -1.36 1.26
CA ASN A 154 -8.10 -1.76 -0.15
C ASN A 154 -6.65 -1.86 -0.67
N GLN A 155 -5.74 -1.02 -0.18
CA GLN A 155 -4.30 -1.08 -0.51
C GLN A 155 -3.60 -2.34 0.02
N VAL A 156 -4.01 -2.84 1.17
CA VAL A 156 -3.41 -4.02 1.81
C VAL A 156 -4.08 -5.30 1.33
N GLU A 157 -5.41 -5.34 1.40
CA GLU A 157 -6.20 -6.54 1.11
C GLU A 157 -6.25 -6.85 -0.39
N GLY A 158 -6.31 -5.83 -1.27
CA GLY A 158 -6.39 -6.02 -2.71
C GLY A 158 -5.23 -6.85 -3.28
N PRO A 159 -3.97 -6.38 -3.17
CA PRO A 159 -2.80 -7.13 -3.62
C PRO A 159 -2.69 -8.51 -2.97
N LEU A 160 -3.01 -8.61 -1.68
CA LEU A 160 -2.97 -9.89 -0.97
C LEU A 160 -3.98 -10.90 -1.52
N PHE A 161 -5.22 -10.48 -1.79
CA PHE A 161 -6.26 -11.33 -2.36
C PHE A 161 -5.92 -11.76 -3.79
N VAL A 162 -5.30 -10.89 -4.58
CA VAL A 162 -4.79 -11.24 -5.91
C VAL A 162 -3.68 -12.30 -5.81
N ALA A 163 -2.69 -12.09 -4.95
CA ALA A 163 -1.57 -13.01 -4.79
C ALA A 163 -1.99 -14.40 -4.29
N ASN A 164 -3.09 -14.49 -3.53
CA ASN A 164 -3.68 -15.76 -3.10
C ASN A 164 -4.76 -16.29 -4.06
N LYS A 165 -4.86 -15.72 -5.28
CA LYS A 165 -5.79 -16.13 -6.36
C LYS A 165 -7.27 -16.07 -5.96
N ILE A 166 -7.60 -15.20 -5.01
CA ILE A 166 -8.97 -14.95 -4.55
C ILE A 166 -9.65 -13.99 -5.51
N LEU A 167 -8.91 -12.95 -5.93
CA LEU A 167 -9.37 -11.93 -6.86
C LEU A 167 -8.55 -11.95 -8.17
N ALA A 168 -9.14 -11.41 -9.23
CA ALA A 168 -8.46 -11.20 -10.51
C ALA A 168 -7.31 -10.18 -10.40
N ALA A 169 -6.37 -10.20 -11.35
CA ALA A 169 -5.13 -9.41 -11.31
C ALA A 169 -5.32 -7.89 -11.08
N SER A 170 -6.45 -7.32 -11.50
CA SER A 170 -6.82 -5.92 -11.27
C SER A 170 -8.24 -5.84 -10.70
N PRO A 171 -8.43 -6.04 -9.39
CA PRO A 171 -9.76 -6.01 -8.79
C PRO A 171 -10.23 -4.58 -8.56
N GLY A 172 -11.53 -4.34 -8.77
CA GLY A 172 -12.18 -3.11 -8.34
C GLY A 172 -12.30 -3.04 -6.82
N THR A 173 -12.53 -1.85 -6.27
CA THR A 173 -12.77 -1.66 -4.83
C THR A 173 -13.99 -2.46 -4.34
N SER A 174 -15.02 -2.60 -5.18
CA SER A 174 -16.20 -3.43 -4.92
C SER A 174 -15.88 -4.92 -4.82
N ASP A 175 -14.94 -5.42 -5.65
CA ASP A 175 -14.52 -6.82 -5.61
C ASP A 175 -13.76 -7.14 -4.32
N ILE A 176 -12.87 -6.23 -3.90
CA ILE A 176 -12.12 -6.34 -2.63
C ILE A 176 -13.10 -6.36 -1.45
N LYS A 177 -14.07 -5.45 -1.46
CA LYS A 177 -15.10 -5.37 -0.42
C LYS A 177 -15.97 -6.62 -0.36
N LYS A 178 -16.34 -7.17 -1.52
CA LYS A 178 -17.11 -8.41 -1.60
C LYS A 178 -16.31 -9.61 -1.10
N ALA A 179 -15.04 -9.73 -1.50
CA ALA A 179 -14.16 -10.79 -1.01
C ALA A 179 -13.98 -10.73 0.51
N ARG A 180 -13.82 -9.54 1.09
CA ARG A 180 -13.77 -9.35 2.54
C ARG A 180 -15.06 -9.80 3.22
N GLN A 181 -16.22 -9.41 2.68
CA GLN A 181 -17.51 -9.80 3.23
C GLN A 181 -17.69 -11.33 3.22
N ASP A 182 -17.30 -11.99 2.12
CA ASP A 182 -17.38 -13.44 2.01
C ASP A 182 -16.43 -14.14 3.02
N LEU A 183 -15.26 -13.54 3.31
CA LEU A 183 -14.35 -14.01 4.36
C LEU A 183 -14.94 -13.83 5.76
N GLU A 184 -15.60 -12.70 6.03
CA GLU A 184 -16.32 -12.44 7.29
C GLU A 184 -17.41 -13.49 7.51
N GLU A 185 -18.23 -13.76 6.49
CA GLU A 185 -19.28 -14.79 6.55
C GLU A 185 -18.71 -16.20 6.77
N TRP A 186 -17.53 -16.50 6.20
CA TRP A 186 -16.83 -17.76 6.44
C TRP A 186 -16.33 -17.83 7.89
N MET A 187 -15.75 -16.75 8.42
CA MET A 187 -15.26 -16.67 9.80
C MET A 187 -16.40 -16.77 10.82
N ASP A 188 -17.59 -16.23 10.54
CA ASP A 188 -18.74 -16.41 11.41
C ASP A 188 -19.20 -17.87 11.49
N LYS A 189 -19.15 -18.58 10.36
CA LYS A 189 -19.58 -19.99 10.27
C LYS A 189 -18.56 -20.98 10.82
N HIS A 190 -17.27 -20.76 10.56
CA HIS A 190 -16.20 -21.72 10.84
C HIS A 190 -15.21 -21.25 11.91
N GLY A 191 -15.24 -19.97 12.31
CA GLY A 191 -14.28 -19.41 13.27
C GLY A 191 -14.37 -20.02 14.67
N ASN A 192 -15.51 -20.59 15.06
CA ASN A 192 -15.64 -21.29 16.35
C ASN A 192 -14.85 -22.60 16.39
N ASP A 193 -14.71 -23.30 15.27
CA ASP A 193 -13.89 -24.51 15.15
C ASP A 193 -12.39 -24.17 15.14
N HIS A 194 -12.04 -22.89 14.94
CA HIS A 194 -10.67 -22.41 14.81
C HIS A 194 -10.37 -21.20 15.72
N PRO A 195 -10.23 -21.40 17.05
CA PRO A 195 -10.07 -20.31 18.01
C PRO A 195 -8.82 -19.44 17.75
N ARG A 196 -7.73 -20.02 17.24
CA ARG A 196 -6.52 -19.28 16.86
C ARG A 196 -6.74 -18.36 15.65
N LEU A 197 -7.45 -18.84 14.63
CA LEU A 197 -7.80 -18.02 13.48
C LEU A 197 -8.75 -16.89 13.89
N ARG A 198 -9.74 -17.21 14.72
CA ARG A 198 -10.70 -16.22 15.23
C ARG A 198 -10.02 -15.11 16.04
N LEU A 199 -9.03 -15.45 16.86
CA LEU A 199 -8.23 -14.46 17.57
C LEU A 199 -7.50 -13.52 16.59
N ARG A 200 -6.80 -14.07 15.59
CA ARG A 200 -6.09 -13.26 14.59
C ARG A 200 -7.01 -12.40 13.75
N TRP A 201 -8.18 -12.92 13.41
CA TRP A 201 -9.20 -12.16 12.71
C TRP A 201 -9.73 -11.00 13.54
N ASN A 202 -9.98 -11.23 14.84
CA ASN A 202 -10.39 -10.17 15.77
C ASN A 202 -9.32 -9.09 15.90
N ASP A 203 -8.05 -9.48 16.05
CA ASP A 203 -6.92 -8.53 16.09
C ASP A 203 -6.90 -7.64 14.83
N VAL A 204 -7.08 -8.24 13.64
CA VAL A 204 -7.20 -7.49 12.38
C VAL A 204 -8.41 -6.56 12.39
N ALA A 205 -9.57 -7.05 12.82
CA ALA A 205 -10.81 -6.28 12.88
C ALA A 205 -10.69 -5.07 13.82
N GLU A 206 -10.04 -5.22 14.98
CA GLU A 206 -9.77 -4.13 15.92
C GLU A 206 -8.84 -3.09 15.30
N LEU A 207 -7.76 -3.53 14.63
CA LEU A 207 -6.81 -2.63 13.98
C LEU A 207 -7.48 -1.78 12.90
N VAL A 208 -8.43 -2.35 12.15
CA VAL A 208 -9.13 -1.66 11.04
C VAL A 208 -10.50 -1.08 11.41
N SER A 209 -10.88 -1.13 12.70
CA SER A 209 -12.14 -0.56 13.20
C SER A 209 -12.13 0.98 13.16
N PHE A 210 -13.31 1.59 13.09
CA PHE A 210 -13.52 3.05 12.96
C PHE A 210 -14.47 3.60 14.03
#